data_AF-A0A401ZL50-F1
#
_entry.id   AF-A0A401ZL50-F1
#
_cell.length_a   1.000
_cell.length_b   1.000
_cell.length_c   1.000
_cell.angle_alpha   90.00
_cell.angle_beta   90.00
_cell.angle_gamma   90.00
#
_symmetry.space_group_name_H-M   'P 1'
#
loop_
_entity.id
_entity.type
_entity.pdbx_description
1 polymer ?
#
loop_
_entity_poly.entity_id
_entity_poly.type
_entity_poly.pdbx_seq_one_letter_code
_entity_poly.pdbx_strand_id
1 'polypeptide(L)'
;MRSFYLLELWVDPGGARKADYYLFSGVEEIKQALADDLSQQRLGPYLVLWYGEVINLFVYSEGKMVWKKDLHPYITFHLPGYPPLQGTADGYILDVSNVDLLPSDQTRQNSQRQISRDELIDILWPTEPASSGQESAVRVEIDWAAIDIPALEGPRLQPGEVVTCRQSYTNEEEHFEYGYNSLEE
;
A
#
# COMPACT_ATOMS: atom_id res chain seq x y z
N MET A 1 2.21 -24.63 14.14
CA MET A 1 2.52 -23.65 13.06
C MET A 1 2.59 -22.26 13.68
N ARG A 2 3.29 -21.32 13.05
CA ARG A 2 3.51 -19.97 13.59
C ARG A 2 2.36 -19.03 13.23
N SER A 3 2.16 -18.01 14.04
CA SER A 3 1.24 -16.89 13.79
C SER A 3 2.02 -15.64 13.43
N PHE A 4 1.54 -14.88 12.46
CA PHE A 4 2.23 -13.71 11.92
C PHE A 4 1.27 -12.80 11.18
N TYR A 5 1.73 -11.58 10.94
CA TYR A 5 1.12 -10.64 10.02
C TYR A 5 1.86 -10.69 8.69
N LEU A 6 1.12 -10.56 7.59
CA LEU A 6 1.67 -10.42 6.24
C LEU A 6 1.13 -9.13 5.63
N LEU A 7 2.01 -8.17 5.35
CA LEU A 7 1.72 -7.01 4.50
C LEU A 7 2.13 -7.35 3.07
N GLU A 8 1.20 -7.22 2.14
CA GLU A 8 1.40 -7.46 0.71
C GLU A 8 1.27 -6.11 -0.02
N LEU A 9 2.33 -5.73 -0.73
CA LEU A 9 2.41 -4.55 -1.58
C LEU A 9 2.69 -5.04 -3.00
N TRP A 10 1.74 -4.83 -3.91
CA TRP A 10 1.82 -5.45 -5.22
C TRP A 10 1.27 -4.57 -6.34
N VAL A 11 1.97 -4.54 -7.47
CA VAL A 11 1.52 -3.86 -8.69
C VAL A 11 1.50 -4.87 -9.82
N ASP A 12 0.36 -4.98 -10.48
CA ASP A 12 0.14 -5.83 -11.64
C ASP A 12 1.20 -5.57 -12.73
N PRO A 13 1.74 -6.61 -13.40
CA PRO A 13 2.75 -6.43 -14.43
C PRO A 13 2.29 -5.49 -15.57
N GLY A 14 3.07 -4.44 -15.85
CA GLY A 14 2.77 -3.50 -16.92
C GLY A 14 3.76 -2.35 -17.01
N GLY A 15 3.28 -1.11 -16.84
CA GLY A 15 4.11 0.10 -16.84
C GLY A 15 4.97 0.29 -15.57
N ALA A 16 4.64 -0.43 -14.50
CA ALA A 16 5.44 -0.63 -13.29
C ALA A 16 5.26 -2.08 -12.82
N ARG A 17 6.05 -2.46 -11.82
CA ARG A 17 5.95 -3.74 -11.14
C ARG A 17 6.42 -3.57 -9.69
N LYS A 18 5.78 -4.31 -8.78
CA LYS A 18 6.19 -4.47 -7.39
C LYS A 18 5.61 -5.77 -6.86
N ALA A 19 6.37 -6.50 -6.08
CA ALA A 19 5.95 -7.75 -5.46
C ALA A 19 6.64 -7.91 -4.10
N ASP A 20 6.31 -7.00 -3.19
CA ASP A 20 6.94 -6.90 -1.87
C ASP A 20 6.03 -7.45 -0.77
N TYR A 21 6.62 -8.27 0.09
CA TYR A 21 5.91 -8.98 1.15
C TYR A 21 6.68 -8.81 2.46
N TYR A 22 5.97 -8.38 3.51
CA TYR A 22 6.56 -8.20 4.83
C TYR A 22 5.89 -9.11 5.85
N LEU A 23 6.70 -9.94 6.52
CA LEU A 23 6.23 -10.85 7.55
C LEU A 23 6.70 -10.40 8.92
N PHE A 24 5.76 -10.11 9.80
CA PHE A 24 6.05 -9.55 11.12
C PHE A 24 5.31 -10.26 12.26
N SER A 25 5.83 -10.10 13.47
CA SER A 25 5.23 -10.62 14.70
C SER A 25 4.52 -9.54 15.51
N GLY A 26 4.69 -8.27 15.16
CA GLY A 26 4.06 -7.12 15.79
C GLY A 26 3.39 -6.16 14.81
N VAL A 27 2.29 -5.55 15.26
CA VAL A 27 1.55 -4.55 14.47
C VAL A 27 2.39 -3.30 14.20
N GLU A 28 3.22 -2.88 15.15
CA GLU A 28 4.06 -1.68 14.98
C GLU A 28 5.08 -1.83 13.84
N GLU A 29 5.57 -3.04 13.57
CA GLU A 29 6.48 -3.30 12.45
C GLU A 29 5.77 -3.10 11.11
N ILE A 30 4.49 -3.50 11.01
CA ILE A 30 3.65 -3.30 9.82
C ILE A 30 3.42 -1.80 9.58
N LYS A 31 3.08 -1.07 10.65
CA LYS A 31 2.86 0.37 10.58
C LYS A 31 4.10 1.09 10.08
N GLN A 32 5.25 0.71 10.62
CA GLN A 32 6.53 1.29 10.23
C GLN A 32 6.88 0.93 8.78
N ALA A 33 6.75 -0.33 8.38
CA ALA A 33 7.06 -0.76 7.01
C ALA A 33 6.16 -0.08 5.97
N LEU A 34 4.85 0.02 6.22
CA LEU A 34 3.94 0.72 5.32
C LEU A 34 4.20 2.23 5.29
N ALA A 35 4.49 2.84 6.44
CA ALA A 35 4.85 4.25 6.49
C ALA A 35 6.16 4.52 5.74
N ASP A 36 7.15 3.65 5.88
CA ASP A 36 8.41 3.73 5.15
C ASP A 36 8.18 3.57 3.65
N ASP A 37 7.40 2.59 3.21
CA ASP A 37 7.10 2.40 1.79
C ASP A 37 6.38 3.60 1.16
N LEU A 38 5.38 4.13 1.85
CA LEU A 38 4.59 5.27 1.37
C LEU A 38 5.31 6.63 1.54
N SER A 39 6.37 6.70 2.36
CA SER A 39 7.14 7.95 2.56
C SER A 39 8.50 7.95 1.87
N GLN A 40 9.11 6.79 1.67
CA GLN A 40 10.40 6.67 1.03
C GLN A 40 10.25 6.72 -0.49
N GLN A 41 11.21 7.39 -1.13
CA GLN A 41 11.43 7.40 -2.58
C GLN A 41 10.42 8.12 -3.47
N ARG A 42 9.31 8.68 -2.95
CA ARG A 42 8.20 9.28 -3.75
C ARG A 42 7.50 8.28 -4.70
N LEU A 43 8.06 7.08 -4.80
CA LEU A 43 7.62 6.00 -5.66
C LEU A 43 6.41 5.28 -5.07
N GLY A 44 6.37 5.05 -3.75
CA GLY A 44 5.20 4.45 -3.08
C GLY A 44 3.91 5.20 -3.42
N PRO A 45 3.79 6.51 -3.12
CA PRO A 45 2.62 7.30 -3.51
C PRO A 45 2.33 7.24 -5.02
N TYR A 46 3.35 7.22 -5.87
CA TYR A 46 3.15 7.09 -7.32
C TYR A 46 2.54 5.73 -7.70
N LEU A 47 3.01 4.63 -7.11
CA LEU A 47 2.49 3.29 -7.37
C LEU A 47 1.03 3.16 -6.93
N VAL A 48 0.68 3.68 -5.75
CA VAL A 48 -0.71 3.69 -5.28
C VAL A 48 -1.59 4.57 -6.16
N LEU A 49 -1.20 5.84 -6.35
CA LEU A 49 -2.03 6.84 -7.01
C LEU A 49 -2.18 6.58 -8.52
N TRP A 50 -1.14 6.09 -9.19
CA TRP A 50 -1.13 5.94 -10.65
C TRP A 50 -1.34 4.49 -11.12
N TYR A 51 -0.70 3.54 -10.45
CA TYR A 51 -0.72 2.13 -10.85
C TYR A 51 -1.71 1.27 -10.08
N GLY A 52 -2.38 1.82 -9.06
CA GLY A 52 -3.35 1.07 -8.26
C GLY A 52 -2.68 -0.07 -7.48
N GLU A 53 -1.52 0.21 -6.88
CA GLU A 53 -0.82 -0.74 -6.03
C GLU A 53 -1.78 -1.36 -5.00
N VAL A 54 -1.83 -2.68 -4.95
CA VAL A 54 -2.57 -3.37 -3.92
C VAL A 54 -1.82 -3.31 -2.59
N ILE A 55 -2.50 -2.86 -1.54
CA ILE A 55 -2.01 -2.82 -0.17
C ILE A 55 -2.95 -3.67 0.71
N ASN A 56 -2.59 -4.94 0.91
CA ASN A 56 -3.36 -5.85 1.77
C ASN A 56 -2.60 -6.16 3.06
N LEU A 57 -3.35 -6.26 4.16
CA LEU A 57 -2.87 -6.84 5.41
C LEU A 57 -3.60 -8.16 5.70
N PHE A 58 -2.83 -9.19 6.00
CA PHE A 58 -3.33 -10.50 6.40
C PHE A 58 -2.89 -10.83 7.83
N VAL A 59 -3.73 -11.57 8.53
CA VAL A 59 -3.39 -12.20 9.81
C VAL A 59 -3.44 -13.71 9.66
N TYR A 60 -2.32 -14.35 9.99
CA TYR A 60 -2.22 -15.80 10.08
C TYR A 60 -2.17 -16.21 11.54
N SER A 61 -3.09 -17.07 11.95
CA SER A 61 -3.09 -17.71 13.26
C SER A 61 -2.83 -19.21 13.09
N GLU A 62 -1.76 -19.69 13.71
CA GLU A 62 -1.29 -21.08 13.62
C GLU A 62 -1.22 -21.59 12.17
N GLY A 63 -0.65 -20.78 11.28
CA GLY A 63 -0.48 -21.10 9.86
C GLY A 63 -1.75 -21.02 9.01
N LYS A 64 -2.87 -20.53 9.54
CA LYS A 64 -4.11 -20.32 8.79
C LYS A 64 -4.42 -18.83 8.66
N MET A 65 -4.74 -18.38 7.45
CA MET A 65 -5.25 -17.02 7.24
C MET A 65 -6.62 -16.90 7.92
N VAL A 66 -6.72 -16.05 8.95
CA VAL A 66 -7.94 -15.81 9.72
C VAL A 66 -8.56 -14.44 9.42
N TRP A 67 -7.80 -13.55 8.80
CA TRP A 67 -8.23 -12.19 8.51
C TRP A 67 -7.46 -11.62 7.31
N LYS A 68 -8.16 -10.84 6.49
CA LYS A 68 -7.62 -10.07 5.36
C LYS A 68 -8.30 -8.71 5.35
N LYS A 69 -7.54 -7.66 5.04
CA LYS A 69 -8.07 -6.32 4.85
C LYS A 69 -7.31 -5.57 3.77
N ASP A 70 -8.06 -4.93 2.89
CA ASP A 70 -7.57 -3.88 1.99
C ASP A 70 -7.36 -2.59 2.80
N LEU A 71 -6.16 -2.02 2.71
CA LEU A 71 -5.77 -0.83 3.46
C LEU A 71 -6.10 0.49 2.74
N HIS A 72 -6.45 0.48 1.44
CA HIS A 72 -6.76 1.71 0.69
C HIS A 72 -7.76 2.64 1.36
N PRO A 73 -8.90 2.17 1.91
CA PRO A 73 -9.89 3.04 2.54
C PRO A 73 -9.37 3.85 3.72
N TYR A 74 -8.23 3.44 4.29
CA TYR A 74 -7.63 4.02 5.48
C TYR A 74 -6.45 4.94 5.16
N ILE A 75 -6.07 5.06 3.89
CA ILE A 75 -4.93 5.86 3.45
C ILE A 75 -5.44 7.15 2.81
N THR A 76 -4.88 8.27 3.26
CA THR A 76 -5.15 9.61 2.71
C THR A 76 -3.86 10.26 2.25
N PHE A 77 -3.81 10.68 0.99
CA PHE A 77 -2.72 11.44 0.41
C PHE A 77 -3.05 12.93 0.40
N HIS A 78 -2.08 13.74 0.83
CA HIS A 78 -2.15 15.19 0.79
C HIS A 78 -1.13 15.69 -0.23
N LEU A 79 -1.64 16.14 -1.38
CA LEU A 79 -0.84 16.70 -2.46
C LEU A 79 -0.96 18.24 -2.46
N PRO A 80 0.13 18.99 -2.65
CA PRO A 80 0.07 20.45 -2.72
C PRO A 80 -0.89 20.94 -3.81
N GLY A 81 -1.88 21.75 -3.42
CA GLY A 81 -2.85 22.35 -4.35
C GLY A 81 -4.05 21.47 -4.70
N TYR A 82 -4.20 20.30 -4.06
CA TYR A 82 -5.32 19.38 -4.24
C TYR A 82 -6.04 19.11 -2.91
N PRO A 83 -7.34 18.77 -2.94
CA PRO A 83 -8.00 18.23 -1.75
C PRO A 83 -7.34 16.91 -1.31
N PRO A 84 -7.54 16.47 -0.05
CA PRO A 84 -7.08 15.16 0.39
C PRO A 84 -7.66 14.05 -0.48
N LEU A 85 -6.79 13.14 -0.93
CA LEU A 85 -7.15 12.01 -1.78
C LEU A 85 -7.22 10.75 -0.93
N GLN A 86 -8.43 10.25 -0.72
CA GLN A 86 -8.65 9.03 0.06
C GLN A 86 -8.83 7.84 -0.87
N GLY A 87 -8.21 6.71 -0.52
CA GLY A 87 -8.47 5.45 -1.21
C GLY A 87 -9.89 4.95 -0.97
N THR A 88 -10.40 4.17 -1.91
CA THR A 88 -11.74 3.57 -1.84
C THR A 88 -11.66 2.05 -1.67
N ALA A 89 -12.78 1.45 -1.28
CA ALA A 89 -12.86 0.02 -0.97
C ALA A 89 -12.75 -0.92 -2.19
N ASP A 90 -12.76 -0.34 -3.39
CA ASP A 90 -12.49 -1.00 -4.66
C ASP A 90 -11.00 -0.89 -5.08
N GLY A 91 -10.14 -0.34 -4.21
CA GLY A 91 -8.69 -0.30 -4.44
C GLY A 91 -8.22 0.85 -5.33
N TYR A 92 -9.06 1.85 -5.57
CA TYR A 92 -8.72 3.03 -6.38
C TYR A 92 -8.57 4.28 -5.53
N ILE A 93 -7.89 5.29 -6.09
CA ILE A 93 -7.92 6.64 -5.56
C ILE A 93 -8.66 7.50 -6.59
N LEU A 94 -9.88 7.92 -6.25
CA LEU A 94 -10.89 8.44 -7.17
C LEU A 94 -10.48 9.70 -7.99
N ASP A 95 -9.43 10.41 -7.58
CA ASP A 95 -9.07 11.72 -8.18
C ASP A 95 -7.86 11.66 -9.14
N VAL A 96 -7.19 10.50 -9.26
CA VAL A 96 -6.05 10.34 -10.17
C VAL A 96 -6.49 9.60 -11.42
N SER A 97 -6.34 10.23 -12.58
CA SER A 97 -6.88 9.73 -13.83
C SER A 97 -6.04 8.61 -14.44
N ASN A 98 -6.23 7.39 -13.97
CA ASN A 98 -5.93 6.23 -14.80
C ASN A 98 -7.26 5.69 -15.38
N VAL A 99 -7.66 6.27 -16.51
CA VAL A 99 -8.96 6.00 -17.17
C VAL A 99 -9.12 4.52 -17.55
N ASP A 100 -8.00 3.79 -17.66
CA ASP A 100 -7.96 2.37 -18.03
C ASP A 100 -8.18 1.42 -16.82
N LEU A 101 -8.06 1.92 -15.58
CA LEU A 101 -8.20 1.12 -14.37
C LEU A 101 -9.54 1.32 -13.64
N LEU A 102 -10.28 2.40 -13.92
CA LEU A 102 -11.52 2.69 -13.20
C LEU A 102 -12.67 1.73 -13.58
N PRO A 103 -13.43 1.19 -12.60
CA PRO A 103 -14.67 0.48 -12.85
C PRO A 103 -15.66 1.40 -13.59
N SER A 104 -16.30 0.87 -14.62
CA SER A 104 -17.17 1.61 -15.54
C SER A 104 -18.17 2.56 -14.86
N ASP A 105 -18.03 3.85 -15.20
CA ASP A 105 -19.02 4.95 -15.24
C ASP A 105 -19.85 5.36 -14.01
N GLN A 106 -19.78 4.71 -12.83
CA GLN A 106 -20.70 5.07 -11.72
C GLN A 106 -20.23 6.15 -10.73
N THR A 107 -18.96 6.57 -10.74
CA THR A 107 -18.44 7.53 -9.73
C THR A 107 -18.06 8.90 -10.32
N ARG A 108 -18.60 9.27 -11.49
CA ARG A 108 -18.35 10.58 -12.14
C ARG A 108 -19.22 11.72 -11.60
N GLN A 109 -19.38 11.82 -10.29
CA GLN A 109 -20.11 12.95 -9.68
C GLN A 109 -19.36 13.50 -8.47
N ASN A 110 -18.43 14.41 -8.71
CA ASN A 110 -18.51 15.79 -8.23
C ASN A 110 -17.31 16.60 -8.77
N SER A 111 -17.48 17.91 -8.83
CA SER A 111 -16.62 18.89 -9.48
C SER A 111 -15.23 19.04 -8.85
N GLN A 112 -14.41 17.98 -8.87
CA GLN A 112 -13.04 17.95 -8.36
C GLN A 112 -12.05 17.86 -9.52
N ARG A 113 -10.96 18.61 -9.40
CA ARG A 113 -9.94 18.78 -10.44
C ARG A 113 -9.14 17.47 -10.54
N GLN A 114 -9.43 16.72 -11.59
CA GLN A 114 -8.70 15.51 -11.97
C GLN A 114 -7.20 15.80 -12.13
N ILE A 115 -6.35 14.99 -11.51
CA ILE A 115 -4.89 15.12 -11.60
C ILE A 115 -4.37 14.32 -12.79
N SER A 116 -3.69 14.99 -13.73
CA SER A 116 -3.02 14.31 -14.83
C SER A 116 -1.72 13.61 -14.39
N ARG A 117 -1.22 12.69 -15.22
CA ARG A 117 0.06 11.99 -14.97
C ARG A 117 1.22 12.96 -14.76
N ASP A 118 1.34 13.93 -15.67
CA ASP A 118 2.46 14.86 -15.68
C ASP A 118 2.41 15.77 -14.45
N GLU A 119 1.20 16.23 -14.06
CA GLU A 119 1.01 16.98 -12.82
C GLU A 119 1.39 16.14 -11.58
N LEU A 120 1.01 14.86 -11.54
CA LEU A 120 1.39 13.97 -10.43
C LEU A 120 2.91 13.75 -10.38
N ILE A 121 3.55 13.58 -11.53
CA ILE A 121 5.01 13.45 -11.64
C ILE A 121 5.68 14.74 -11.15
N ASP A 122 5.21 15.91 -11.56
CA ASP A 122 5.78 17.20 -11.14
C ASP A 122 5.64 17.42 -9.62
N ILE A 123 4.54 16.95 -9.02
CA ILE A 123 4.31 17.02 -7.56
C ILE A 123 5.26 16.08 -6.82
N LEU A 124 5.43 14.84 -7.30
CA LEU A 124 6.24 13.82 -6.63
C LEU A 124 7.74 14.02 -6.90
N TRP A 125 8.12 14.49 -8.08
CA TRP A 125 9.49 14.75 -8.51
C TRP A 125 9.67 16.19 -9.02
N PRO A 126 9.50 17.20 -8.16
CA PRO A 126 9.71 18.59 -8.54
C PRO A 126 11.15 18.79 -9.04
N THR A 127 11.27 19.46 -10.19
CA THR A 127 12.57 19.73 -10.84
C THR A 127 13.40 20.77 -10.11
N GLU A 128 12.75 21.68 -9.38
CA GLU A 128 13.42 22.68 -8.54
C GLU A 128 13.33 22.29 -7.05
N PRO A 129 14.44 22.43 -6.30
CA PRO A 129 14.40 22.23 -4.86
C PRO A 129 13.44 23.25 -4.24
N ALA A 130 12.57 22.77 -3.35
CA ALA A 130 11.63 23.61 -2.61
C ALA A 130 12.36 24.82 -2.03
N SER A 131 11.88 26.02 -2.35
CA SER A 131 12.31 27.24 -1.66
C SER A 131 12.10 27.02 -0.16
N SER A 132 13.08 27.39 0.66
CA SER A 132 13.04 27.20 2.12
C SER A 132 11.69 27.68 2.71
N GLY A 133 10.81 26.73 3.07
CA GLY A 133 9.48 27.01 3.62
C GLY A 133 8.29 26.46 2.82
N GLN A 134 8.50 25.89 1.63
CA GLN A 134 7.43 25.27 0.85
C GLN A 134 7.30 23.77 1.18
N GLU A 135 6.11 23.35 1.62
CA GLU A 135 5.73 21.93 1.82
C GLU A 135 5.69 21.20 0.46
N SER A 136 6.85 20.96 -0.14
CA SER A 136 6.97 20.14 -1.37
C SER A 136 6.94 18.64 -1.07
N ALA A 137 6.44 18.23 0.10
CA ALA A 137 6.39 16.84 0.49
C ALA A 137 4.93 16.37 0.40
N VAL A 138 4.69 15.38 -0.47
CA VAL A 138 3.49 14.56 -0.36
C VAL A 138 3.44 13.98 1.03
N ARG A 139 2.33 14.21 1.72
CA ARG A 139 2.10 13.68 3.06
C ARG A 139 1.09 12.56 2.98
N VAL A 140 1.38 11.47 3.65
CA VAL A 140 0.49 10.30 3.73
C VAL A 140 0.03 10.16 5.17
N GLU A 141 -1.27 10.01 5.36
CA GLU A 141 -1.90 9.72 6.64
C GLU A 141 -2.60 8.37 6.55
N ILE A 142 -2.47 7.56 7.60
CA ILE A 142 -3.11 6.25 7.71
C ILE A 142 -3.93 6.22 9.00
N ASP A 143 -5.23 6.01 8.89
CA ASP A 143 -6.11 5.89 10.06
C ASP A 143 -6.08 4.47 10.64
N TRP A 144 -5.00 4.18 11.37
CA TRP A 144 -4.82 2.90 12.07
C TRP A 144 -5.88 2.64 13.13
N ALA A 145 -6.52 3.67 13.68
CA ALA A 145 -7.52 3.51 14.73
C ALA A 145 -8.85 2.97 14.16
N ALA A 146 -9.12 3.20 12.87
CA ALA A 146 -10.27 2.66 12.16
C ALA A 146 -10.07 1.21 11.67
N ILE A 147 -8.88 0.64 11.84
CA ILE A 147 -8.56 -0.74 11.42
C ILE A 147 -8.59 -1.66 12.65
N ASP A 148 -9.59 -2.53 12.71
CA ASP A 148 -9.69 -3.56 13.74
C ASP A 148 -8.77 -4.75 13.40
N ILE A 149 -7.47 -4.60 13.68
CA ILE A 149 -6.45 -5.63 13.42
C ILE A 149 -6.45 -6.67 14.54
N PRO A 150 -6.76 -7.95 14.25
CA PRO A 150 -6.71 -9.00 15.26
C PRO A 150 -5.32 -9.18 15.86
N ALA A 151 -5.26 -9.45 17.17
CA ALA A 151 -4.03 -9.87 17.83
C ALA A 151 -3.63 -11.29 17.39
N LEU A 152 -2.34 -11.56 17.27
CA LEU A 152 -1.84 -12.92 17.02
C LEU A 152 -2.10 -13.83 18.22
N GLU A 153 -2.79 -14.94 17.98
CA GLU A 153 -2.95 -16.04 18.92
C GLU A 153 -1.87 -17.12 18.67
N GLY A 154 -1.48 -17.85 19.71
CA GLY A 154 -0.50 -18.95 19.56
C GLY A 154 0.96 -18.50 19.37
N PRO A 155 1.86 -19.44 19.00
CA PRO A 155 3.29 -19.17 18.87
C PRO A 155 3.58 -18.24 17.69
N ARG A 156 4.20 -17.08 17.95
CA ARG A 156 4.53 -16.10 16.91
C ARG A 156 5.77 -16.51 16.11
N LEU A 157 5.79 -16.13 14.83
CA LEU A 157 6.97 -16.20 13.96
C LEU A 157 8.12 -15.39 14.57
N GLN A 158 9.34 -15.91 14.48
CA GLN A 158 10.55 -15.27 15.00
C GLN A 158 11.52 -14.90 13.86
N PRO A 159 12.42 -13.92 14.07
CA PRO A 159 13.49 -13.64 13.12
C PRO A 159 14.29 -14.89 12.73
N GLY A 160 14.52 -15.07 11.42
CA GLY A 160 15.22 -16.24 10.85
C GLY A 160 14.33 -17.48 10.64
N GLU A 161 13.05 -17.44 11.00
CA GLU A 161 12.08 -18.48 10.61
C GLU A 161 11.50 -18.19 9.21
N VAL A 162 11.15 -19.28 8.51
CA VAL A 162 10.56 -19.26 7.18
C VAL A 162 9.17 -19.88 7.23
N VAL A 163 8.23 -19.30 6.48
CA VAL A 163 6.88 -19.86 6.28
C VAL A 163 6.55 -19.94 4.80
N THR A 164 5.70 -20.89 4.44
CA THR A 164 5.11 -20.97 3.11
C THR A 164 3.75 -20.26 3.15
N CYS A 165 3.57 -19.24 2.32
CA CYS A 165 2.28 -18.57 2.16
C CYS A 165 1.82 -18.67 0.72
N ARG A 166 0.50 -18.75 0.53
CA ARG A 166 -0.11 -18.65 -0.78
C ARG A 166 -0.28 -17.18 -1.15
N GLN A 167 0.30 -16.77 -2.27
CA GLN A 167 0.14 -15.43 -2.82
C GLN A 167 -1.32 -15.20 -3.23
N SER A 168 -1.84 -14.00 -2.97
CA SER A 168 -3.27 -13.76 -3.18
C SER A 168 -3.64 -13.60 -4.67
N TYR A 169 -2.69 -13.22 -5.52
CA TYR A 169 -2.90 -12.98 -6.95
C TYR A 169 -2.62 -14.19 -7.84
N THR A 170 -1.48 -14.85 -7.65
CA THR A 170 -1.06 -15.99 -8.49
C THR A 170 -1.67 -17.30 -8.00
N ASN A 171 -2.12 -17.37 -6.74
CA ASN A 171 -2.45 -18.59 -6.01
C ASN A 171 -1.27 -19.59 -5.91
N GLU A 172 -0.04 -19.12 -6.12
CA GLU A 172 1.18 -19.91 -5.96
C GLU A 172 1.64 -19.91 -4.50
N GLU A 173 2.30 -20.98 -4.09
CA GLU A 173 2.91 -21.09 -2.76
C GLU A 173 4.35 -20.64 -2.84
N GLU A 174 4.72 -19.69 -1.97
CA GLU A 174 6.05 -19.09 -1.94
C GLU A 174 6.62 -19.13 -0.53
N HIS A 175 7.94 -19.18 -0.42
CA HIS A 175 8.64 -19.17 0.86
C HIS A 175 8.98 -17.74 1.25
N PHE A 176 8.60 -17.35 2.46
CA PHE A 176 8.86 -16.04 3.00
C PHE A 176 9.61 -16.14 4.32
N GLU A 177 10.67 -15.36 4.44
CA GLU A 177 11.40 -15.18 5.70
C GLU A 177 10.77 -14.07 6.53
N TYR A 178 11.06 -14.06 7.84
CA TYR A 178 10.71 -12.92 8.69
C TYR A 178 11.31 -11.61 8.13
N GLY A 179 10.51 -10.56 8.08
CA GLY A 179 10.92 -9.25 7.56
C GLY A 179 10.53 -9.05 6.09
N TYR A 180 11.34 -8.27 5.37
CA TYR A 180 11.11 -7.90 3.98
C TYR A 180 11.51 -9.01 3.02
N ASN A 181 10.63 -9.31 2.07
CA ASN A 181 10.84 -10.24 0.97
C ASN A 181 10.40 -9.54 -0.32
N SER A 182 11.24 -9.58 -1.35
CA SER A 182 10.88 -9.12 -2.69
C SER A 182 10.99 -10.28 -3.65
N LEU A 183 9.98 -10.45 -4.50
CA LEU A 183 9.98 -11.49 -5.52
C LEU A 183 10.44 -10.96 -6.89
N GLU A 184 10.91 -9.71 -6.93
CA GLU A 184 11.57 -9.16 -8.11
C GLU A 184 13.07 -9.50 -8.10
N GLU A 185 13.52 -10.20 -9.13
CA GLU A 185 14.95 -10.33 -9.50
C GLU A 185 15.46 -9.10 -10.27
#